data_AF-A0A7C3H9N0-F1
#
_entry.id   AF-A0A7C3H9N0-F1
#
_cell.length_a   1.000
_cell.length_b   1.000
_cell.length_c   1.000
_cell.angle_alpha   90.00
_cell.angle_beta   90.00
_cell.angle_gamma   90.00
#
_symmetry.space_group_name_H-M   'P 1'
#
loop_
_entity.id
_entity.type
_entity.pdbx_description
1 polymer ?
#
loop_
_entity_poly.entity_id
_entity_poly.type
_entity_poly.pdbx_seq_one_letter_code
_entity_poly.pdbx_strand_id
1 'polypeptide(L)'
;MAEASKSGAVWIGTSGWNYKHWSGIFYPAELRQKDWFSHYARHFATVELNNTFYRLPKKETFEQWREKAPPGFLYAVKGNRFITHIKKLAAPEESLRPF
;
A
#
# COMPACT_ATOMS: atom_id res chain seq x y z
N MET A 1 -14.45 2.84 39.66
CA MET A 1 -13.79 1.84 38.79
C MET A 1 -13.46 2.54 37.49
N ALA A 2 -12.20 2.52 37.03
CA ALA A 2 -11.80 3.18 35.79
C ALA A 2 -12.28 2.34 34.60
N GLU A 3 -12.99 2.98 33.68
CA GLU A 3 -13.48 2.37 32.44
C GLU A 3 -12.28 2.07 31.53
N ALA A 4 -12.13 0.81 31.11
CA ALA A 4 -11.05 0.43 30.21
C ALA A 4 -11.25 1.13 28.85
N SER A 5 -10.32 2.03 28.49
CA SER A 5 -10.30 2.67 27.18
C SER A 5 -10.26 1.60 26.09
N LYS A 6 -11.19 1.67 25.12
CA LYS A 6 -11.14 0.81 23.93
C LYS A 6 -9.87 1.14 23.13
N SER A 7 -8.87 0.28 23.20
CA SER A 7 -7.69 0.36 22.33
C SER A 7 -8.08 -0.06 20.91
N GLY A 8 -7.94 0.85 19.94
CA GLY A 8 -8.04 0.52 18.51
C GLY A 8 -6.84 -0.29 18.03
N ALA A 9 -6.99 -0.98 16.91
CA ALA A 9 -5.87 -1.63 16.24
C ALA A 9 -5.01 -0.59 15.51
N VAL A 10 -3.68 -0.73 15.62
CA VAL A 10 -2.70 0.15 15.00
C VAL A 10 -1.85 -0.65 14.02
N TRP A 11 -1.76 -0.18 12.78
CA TRP A 11 -0.88 -0.74 11.75
C TRP A 11 0.17 0.28 11.37
N ILE A 12 1.44 -0.16 11.33
CA ILE A 12 2.59 0.67 10.98
C ILE A 12 3.15 0.19 9.65
N GLY A 13 3.43 1.16 8.78
CA GLY A 13 3.94 0.95 7.43
C GLY A 13 4.46 2.26 6.84
N THR A 14 4.74 2.25 5.55
CA THR A 14 5.32 3.37 4.80
C THR A 14 4.52 3.66 3.54
N SER A 15 4.77 4.83 2.95
CA SER A 15 4.14 5.28 1.70
C SER A 15 4.72 4.63 0.43
N GLY A 16 4.87 3.30 0.45
CA GLY A 16 5.49 2.49 -0.59
C GLY A 16 6.67 1.69 -0.06
N TRP A 17 7.18 0.74 -0.85
CA TRP A 17 8.32 -0.12 -0.48
C TRP A 17 9.45 -0.10 -1.51
N ASN A 18 9.19 0.26 -2.76
CA ASN A 18 10.16 0.08 -3.85
C ASN A 18 11.04 1.31 -4.07
N TYR A 19 12.08 1.47 -3.23
CA TYR A 19 13.00 2.59 -3.27
C TYR A 19 14.46 2.13 -3.34
N LYS A 20 15.19 2.52 -4.41
CA LYS A 20 16.60 2.13 -4.60
C LYS A 20 17.52 2.59 -3.48
N HIS A 21 17.27 3.78 -2.93
CA HIS A 21 18.07 4.34 -1.85
C HIS A 21 17.89 3.60 -0.50
N TRP A 22 16.97 2.62 -0.40
CA TRP A 22 16.84 1.75 0.77
C TRP A 22 17.77 0.53 0.71
N SER A 23 18.38 0.25 -0.46
CA SER A 23 19.36 -0.82 -0.62
C SER A 23 20.60 -0.55 0.23
N GLY A 24 21.02 -1.53 1.03
CA GLY A 24 22.11 -1.40 2.00
C GLY A 24 21.74 -0.67 3.30
N ILE A 25 20.51 -0.17 3.45
CA ILE A 25 20.02 0.50 4.66
C ILE A 25 18.92 -0.34 5.31
N PHE A 26 17.84 -0.57 4.57
CA PHE A 26 16.72 -1.41 4.99
C PHE A 26 16.75 -2.76 4.27
N TYR A 27 17.01 -2.76 2.96
CA TYR A 27 17.20 -3.98 2.20
C TYR A 27 18.66 -4.45 2.29
N PRO A 28 18.94 -5.73 2.55
CA PRO A 28 20.28 -6.28 2.39
C PRO A 28 20.83 -5.96 1.00
N ALA A 29 22.11 -5.62 0.90
CA ALA A 29 22.72 -5.15 -0.34
C ALA A 29 22.52 -6.12 -1.51
N GLU A 30 22.58 -7.42 -1.23
CA GLU A 30 22.48 -8.48 -2.26
C GLU A 30 21.05 -8.94 -2.52
N LEU A 31 20.07 -8.32 -1.85
CA LEU A 31 18.67 -8.66 -2.03
C LEU A 31 18.17 -8.12 -3.37
N ARG A 32 17.84 -9.05 -4.27
CA ARG A 32 17.25 -8.71 -5.57
C ARG A 32 15.95 -7.91 -5.39
N GLN A 33 15.74 -6.92 -6.25
CA GLN A 33 14.57 -6.03 -6.17
C GLN A 33 13.21 -6.76 -6.17
N LYS A 34 13.10 -7.89 -6.89
CA LYS A 34 11.87 -8.70 -6.92
C LYS A 34 11.49 -9.29 -5.54
N ASP A 35 12.46 -9.40 -4.64
CA ASP A 35 12.32 -9.97 -3.30
C ASP A 35 12.11 -8.87 -2.22
N TRP A 36 12.19 -7.59 -2.60
CA TRP A 36 12.03 -6.45 -1.66
C TRP A 36 10.67 -6.41 -0.97
N PHE A 37 9.59 -6.71 -1.70
CA PHE A 37 8.25 -6.73 -1.09
C PHE A 37 8.16 -7.78 0.02
N SER A 38 8.64 -9.00 -0.24
CA SER A 38 8.65 -10.07 0.76
C SER A 38 9.54 -9.73 1.96
N HIS A 39 10.64 -8.99 1.75
CA HIS A 39 11.43 -8.47 2.86
C HIS A 39 10.68 -7.40 3.65
N TYR A 40 10.05 -6.44 2.97
CA TYR A 40 9.26 -5.38 3.58
C TYR A 40 8.11 -5.94 4.45
N ALA A 41 7.35 -6.89 3.91
CA ALA A 41 6.18 -7.46 4.57
C ALA A 41 6.51 -8.35 5.79
N ARG A 42 7.79 -8.66 6.04
CA ARG A 42 8.24 -9.28 7.30
C ARG A 42 8.44 -8.27 8.43
N HIS A 43 8.58 -6.98 8.12
CA HIS A 43 8.88 -5.92 9.10
C HIS A 43 7.70 -4.99 9.34
N PHE A 44 6.81 -4.82 8.36
CA PHE A 44 5.64 -3.95 8.44
C PHE A 44 4.35 -4.74 8.20
N ALA A 45 3.27 -4.30 8.85
CA ALA A 45 1.96 -4.93 8.73
C ALA A 45 1.08 -4.31 7.63
N THR A 46 1.50 -3.16 7.09
CA THR A 46 0.77 -2.48 6.02
C THR A 46 1.69 -1.69 5.11
N VAL A 47 1.18 -1.32 3.93
CA VAL A 47 1.82 -0.35 3.02
C VAL A 47 0.78 0.50 2.32
N GLU A 48 1.09 1.77 2.11
CA GLU A 48 0.28 2.64 1.25
C GLU A 48 0.73 2.53 -0.21
N LEU A 49 -0.21 2.25 -1.11
CA LEU A 49 -0.01 2.21 -2.55
C LEU A 49 -0.15 3.62 -3.13
N ASN A 50 0.97 4.22 -3.53
CA ASN A 50 0.99 5.54 -4.17
C ASN A 50 0.85 5.49 -5.70
N ASN A 51 1.18 4.37 -6.34
CA ASN A 51 1.14 4.30 -7.82
C ASN A 51 -0.28 4.46 -8.38
N THR A 52 -1.30 3.98 -7.64
CA THR A 52 -2.73 4.12 -7.95
C THR A 52 -3.18 5.57 -8.08
N PHE A 53 -2.52 6.49 -7.39
CA PHE A 53 -2.74 7.93 -7.53
C PHE A 53 -2.49 8.41 -8.97
N TYR A 54 -1.44 7.88 -9.62
CA TYR A 54 -1.05 8.33 -10.97
C TYR A 54 -1.67 7.49 -12.07
N ARG A 55 -1.79 6.18 -11.84
CA ARG A 55 -2.31 5.21 -12.81
C ARG A 55 -2.89 4.03 -12.04
N LEU A 56 -4.05 3.56 -12.45
CA LEU A 56 -4.58 2.29 -11.94
C LEU A 56 -3.77 1.11 -12.49
N PRO A 57 -3.13 0.28 -11.64
CA PRO A 57 -2.53 -0.98 -12.05
C PRO A 57 -3.59 -1.93 -12.61
N LYS A 58 -3.15 -2.92 -13.39
CA LYS A 58 -4.07 -3.96 -13.84
C LYS A 58 -4.44 -4.89 -12.68
N LYS A 59 -5.58 -5.57 -12.79
CA LYS A 59 -6.06 -6.53 -11.78
C LYS A 59 -5.00 -7.57 -11.40
N GLU A 60 -4.25 -8.07 -12.38
CA GLU A 60 -3.21 -9.09 -12.18
C GLU A 60 -2.08 -8.57 -11.27
N THR A 61 -1.83 -7.25 -11.27
CA THR A 61 -0.84 -6.64 -10.37
C THR A 61 -1.31 -6.71 -8.92
N PHE A 62 -2.58 -6.44 -8.65
CA PHE A 62 -3.16 -6.57 -7.32
C PHE A 62 -3.20 -8.03 -6.86
N GLU A 63 -3.54 -8.96 -7.76
CA GLU A 63 -3.52 -10.39 -7.48
C GLU A 63 -2.11 -10.86 -7.08
N GLN A 64 -1.07 -10.45 -7.83
CA GLN A 64 0.32 -10.75 -7.50
C GLN A 64 0.77 -10.17 -6.15
N TRP A 65 0.32 -8.96 -5.79
CA TRP A 65 0.60 -8.39 -4.47
C TRP A 65 -0.06 -9.20 -3.37
N ARG A 66 -1.36 -9.52 -3.53
CA ARG A 66 -2.10 -10.37 -2.59
C ARG A 66 -1.44 -11.72 -2.38
N GLU A 67 -1.00 -12.38 -3.45
CA GLU A 67 -0.33 -13.70 -3.38
C GLU A 67 1.00 -13.67 -2.63
N LYS A 68 1.74 -12.57 -2.73
CA LYS A 68 3.04 -12.43 -2.06
C LYS A 68 2.93 -11.96 -0.61
N ALA A 69 1.79 -11.38 -0.22
CA ALA A 69 1.59 -10.79 1.09
C ALA A 69 1.37 -11.89 2.14
N PRO A 70 1.95 -11.78 3.35
CA PRO A 70 1.63 -12.70 4.42
C PRO A 70 0.17 -12.54 4.87
N PRO A 71 -0.44 -13.57 5.49
CA PRO A 71 -1.79 -13.47 6.03
C PRO A 71 -1.94 -12.26 6.97
N GLY A 72 -3.02 -11.50 6.78
CA GLY A 72 -3.33 -10.32 7.60
C GLY A 72 -2.61 -9.02 7.21
N PHE A 73 -1.73 -9.04 6.20
CA PHE A 73 -1.11 -7.83 5.68
C PHE A 73 -2.14 -6.92 4.99
N LEU A 74 -2.10 -5.62 5.29
CA LEU A 74 -3.06 -4.65 4.79
C LEU A 74 -2.46 -3.71 3.73
N TYR A 75 -3.26 -3.36 2.73
CA TYR A 75 -2.90 -2.32 1.76
C TYR A 75 -3.79 -1.10 1.93
N ALA A 76 -3.17 0.07 2.09
CA ALA A 76 -3.86 1.36 2.02
C ALA A 76 -3.77 1.89 0.59
N VAL A 77 -4.87 1.85 -0.17
CA VAL A 77 -4.84 2.21 -1.60
C VAL A 77 -5.16 3.69 -1.78
N LYS A 78 -4.22 4.46 -2.34
CA LYS A 78 -4.46 5.88 -2.59
C LYS A 78 -5.41 6.06 -3.78
N GLY A 79 -6.47 6.85 -3.59
CA GLY A 79 -7.42 7.16 -4.65
C GLY A 79 -6.76 7.85 -5.84
N ASN A 80 -7.26 7.60 -7.05
CA ASN A 80 -6.66 8.16 -8.27
C ASN A 80 -6.76 9.70 -8.31
N ARG A 81 -5.73 10.38 -8.86
CA ARG A 81 -5.69 11.84 -8.99
C ARG A 81 -6.81 12.39 -9.87
N PHE A 82 -7.27 11.61 -10.85
CA PHE A 82 -8.40 12.00 -11.69
C PHE A 82 -9.67 12.20 -10.85
N ILE A 83 -9.92 11.29 -9.92
CA ILE A 83 -11.08 11.33 -9.02
C ILE A 83 -10.93 12.48 -8.01
N THR A 84 -9.77 12.53 -7.33
CA THR A 84 -9.57 13.40 -6.16
C THR A 84 -9.15 14.83 -6.50
N HIS A 85 -8.34 15.05 -7.54
CA HIS A 85 -7.75 16.35 -7.86
C HIS A 85 -8.34 16.98 -9.12
N ILE A 86 -8.61 16.19 -10.16
CA ILE A 86 -9.16 16.70 -11.43
C ILE A 86 -10.68 16.90 -11.31
N LYS A 87 -11.41 15.84 -10.97
CA LYS A 87 -12.86 15.88 -10.75
C LYS A 87 -13.24 16.41 -9.38
N LYS A 88 -12.29 16.50 -8.44
CA LYS A 88 -12.50 17.01 -7.07
C LYS A 88 -13.70 16.36 -6.37
N LEU A 89 -13.84 15.05 -6.56
CA LEU A 89 -14.94 14.24 -6.01
C LEU A 89 -16.34 14.64 -6.52
N ALA A 90 -16.46 15.35 -7.64
CA ALA A 90 -17.75 15.58 -8.30
C ALA A 90 -18.23 14.29 -8.98
N ALA A 91 -19.48 13.89 -8.71
CA ALA A 91 -20.08 12.64 -9.19
C ALA A 91 -19.12 11.43 -9.06
N PRO A 92 -18.67 11.12 -7.82
CA PRO A 92 -17.59 10.16 -7.60
C PRO A 92 -17.98 8.73 -8.03
N GLU A 93 -19.27 8.40 -8.05
CA GLU A 93 -19.79 7.08 -8.42
C GLU A 93 -19.38 6.70 -9.86
N GLU A 94 -19.43 7.65 -10.79
CA GLU A 94 -19.02 7.42 -12.18
C GLU A 94 -17.51 7.25 -12.30
N SER A 95 -16.76 8.06 -11.57
CA SER A 95 -15.30 8.08 -11.60
C SER A 95 -14.68 6.90 -10.84
N LEU A 96 -15.42 6.30 -9.91
CA LEU A 96 -15.04 5.12 -9.14
C LEU A 96 -15.28 3.81 -9.89
N ARG A 97 -16.24 3.72 -10.81
CA ARG A 97 -16.50 2.48 -11.57
C ARG A 97 -15.26 1.87 -12.25
N PRO A 98 -14.37 2.65 -12.90
CA PRO A 98 -13.17 2.10 -13.50
C PRO A 98 -12.02 1.90 -12.50
N PHE A 99 -12.15 2.32 -11.24
CA PHE A 99 -11.16 2.22 -10.16
C PHE A 99 -11.33 0.94 -9.36
#